data_AF-E6YGA9-F1
#
_entry.id   AF-E6YGA9-F1
#
_cell.length_a   1.000
_cell.length_b   1.000
_cell.length_c   1.000
_cell.angle_alpha   90.00
_cell.angle_beta   90.00
_cell.angle_gamma   90.00
#
_symmetry.space_group_name_H-M   'P 1'
#
loop_
_entity.id
_entity.type
_entity.pdbx_description
1 polymer ?
#
loop_
_entity_poly.entity_id
_entity_poly.type
_entity_poly.pdbx_seq_one_letter_code
_entity_poly.pdbx_strand_id
1 'polypeptide(L)'
;MRFIILISLASLISLTTKVSDMVASIEVGFRSFQCLGINPSKLSMVLSMAIRFIPVISEKFNAICEAQRARGLDINIIALAIPLIIRTIRIASEVAEALDARSYDSDDKTL
;
A
#
# COMPACT_ATOMS: atom_id res chain seq x y z
N MET A 1 -30.85 10.03 16.58
CA MET A 1 -30.14 9.03 17.43
C MET A 1 -29.25 8.06 16.64
N ARG A 2 -29.74 7.41 15.57
CA ARG A 2 -28.95 6.43 14.76
C ARG A 2 -27.65 7.00 14.17
N PHE A 3 -27.71 8.21 13.63
CA PHE A 3 -26.55 8.91 13.04
C PHE A 3 -25.47 9.25 14.08
N ILE A 4 -25.87 9.69 15.28
CA ILE A 4 -24.95 10.03 16.37
C ILE A 4 -24.24 8.77 16.87
N ILE A 5 -24.94 7.63 16.96
CA ILE A 5 -24.35 6.34 17.34
C ILE A 5 -23.33 5.90 16.29
N LEU A 6 -23.65 5.98 14.98
CA LEU A 6 -22.72 5.62 13.92
C LEU A 6 -21.47 6.51 13.89
N ILE A 7 -21.63 7.83 14.04
CA ILE A 7 -20.50 8.77 14.08
C ILE A 7 -19.66 8.57 15.34
N SER A 8 -20.29 8.40 16.51
CA SER A 8 -19.56 8.17 17.76
C SER A 8 -18.78 6.85 17.71
N LEU A 9 -19.38 5.79 17.16
CA LEU A 9 -18.72 4.50 16.97
C LEU A 9 -17.57 4.58 15.95
N ALA A 10 -17.76 5.29 14.83
CA ALA A 10 -16.71 5.52 13.83
C ALA A 10 -15.56 6.37 14.40
N SER A 11 -15.85 7.40 15.20
CA SER A 11 -14.83 8.20 15.87
C SER A 11 -14.09 7.40 16.94
N LEU A 12 -14.79 6.57 17.71
CA LEU A 12 -14.14 5.68 18.69
C LEU A 12 -13.22 4.68 18.01
N ILE A 13 -13.66 4.09 16.89
CA ILE A 13 -12.86 3.14 16.12
C ILE A 13 -11.69 3.85 15.44
N SER A 14 -11.88 5.06 14.90
CA SER A 14 -10.80 5.85 14.30
C SER A 14 -9.79 6.34 15.32
N LEU A 15 -10.19 6.55 16.58
CA LEU A 15 -9.31 7.00 17.67
C LEU A 15 -8.59 5.82 18.33
N THR A 16 -9.23 4.65 18.40
CA THR A 16 -8.68 3.44 19.03
C THR A 16 -7.86 2.60 18.06
N THR A 17 -8.25 2.57 16.79
CA THR A 17 -7.61 1.76 15.74
C THR A 17 -6.67 2.65 14.95
N LYS A 18 -5.37 2.33 14.99
CA LYS A 18 -4.39 2.99 14.11
C LYS A 18 -4.79 2.71 12.66
N VAL A 19 -4.59 3.70 11.78
CA VAL A 19 -4.87 3.58 10.33
C VAL A 19 -4.26 2.30 9.76
N SER A 20 -3.10 1.86 10.26
CA SER A 20 -2.45 0.59 9.91
C SER A 20 -3.32 -0.66 10.11
N ASP A 21 -4.06 -0.77 11.22
CA ASP A 21 -4.87 -1.96 11.54
C ASP A 21 -6.16 -2.01 10.71
N MET A 22 -6.68 -0.83 10.33
CA MET A 22 -7.81 -0.72 9.42
C MET A 22 -7.42 -1.15 8.01
N VAL A 23 -6.22 -0.76 7.55
CA VAL A 23 -5.66 -1.20 6.26
C VAL A 23 -5.39 -2.70 6.25
N ALA A 24 -4.90 -3.29 7.34
CA ALA A 24 -4.71 -4.73 7.48
C ALA A 24 -6.03 -5.52 7.47
N SER A 25 -7.11 -4.94 8.01
CA SER A 25 -8.44 -5.56 7.95
C SER A 25 -9.01 -5.56 6.53
N ILE A 26 -8.76 -4.49 5.77
CA ILE A 26 -9.13 -4.40 4.35
C ILE A 26 -8.31 -5.41 3.52
N GLU A 27 -7.03 -5.60 3.83
CA GLU A 27 -6.15 -6.61 3.21
C GLU A 27 -6.73 -8.02 3.29
N VAL A 28 -7.22 -8.43 4.47
CA VAL A 28 -7.85 -9.74 4.67
C VAL A 28 -9.09 -9.90 3.79
N GLY A 29 -9.87 -8.83 3.59
CA GLY A 29 -11.02 -8.82 2.69
C GLY A 29 -10.63 -8.98 1.21
N PHE A 30 -9.60 -8.26 0.76
CA PHE A 30 -9.11 -8.33 -0.62
C PHE A 30 -8.40 -9.66 -0.95
N ARG A 31 -7.83 -10.34 0.06
CA ARG A 31 -7.25 -11.69 -0.09
C ARG A 31 -8.28 -12.73 -0.54
N SER A 32 -9.55 -12.55 -0.19
CA SER A 32 -10.66 -13.41 -0.63
C SER A 32 -10.94 -13.30 -2.14
N PHE A 33 -10.54 -12.21 -2.79
CA PHE A 33 -10.78 -11.95 -4.21
C PHE A 33 -9.74 -12.58 -5.16
N GLN A 34 -8.79 -13.39 -4.65
CA GLN A 34 -7.67 -13.99 -5.40
C GLN A 34 -8.05 -15.09 -6.42
N CYS A 35 -9.34 -15.39 -6.62
CA CYS A 35 -9.82 -16.55 -7.38
C CYS A 35 -9.95 -16.37 -8.92
N LEU A 36 -9.23 -15.41 -9.53
CA LEU A 36 -9.51 -14.91 -10.90
C LEU A 36 -8.74 -15.58 -12.07
N GLY A 37 -8.26 -16.83 -11.94
CA GLY A 37 -7.92 -17.69 -13.10
C GLY A 37 -6.62 -17.37 -13.88
N ILE A 38 -5.72 -16.55 -13.34
CA ILE A 38 -4.32 -16.38 -13.81
C ILE A 38 -3.41 -17.24 -12.90
N ASN A 39 -2.18 -17.61 -13.29
CA ASN A 39 -1.28 -18.46 -12.48
C ASN A 39 -1.37 -18.06 -10.99
N PRO A 40 -2.09 -18.87 -10.17
CA PRO A 40 -2.61 -18.38 -8.90
C PRO A 40 -1.49 -18.13 -7.90
N SER A 41 -0.33 -18.77 -8.10
CA SER A 41 0.86 -18.58 -7.29
C SER A 41 1.51 -17.21 -7.53
N LYS A 42 1.81 -16.85 -8.79
CA LYS A 42 2.40 -15.53 -9.12
C LYS A 42 1.44 -14.38 -8.74
N LEU A 43 0.14 -14.54 -9.03
CA LEU A 43 -0.85 -13.50 -8.74
C LEU A 43 -1.08 -13.30 -7.22
N SER A 44 -1.19 -14.37 -6.45
CA SER A 44 -1.35 -14.27 -4.99
C SER A 44 -0.13 -13.63 -4.33
N MET A 45 1.07 -13.96 -4.81
CA MET A 45 2.32 -13.35 -4.36
C MET A 45 2.34 -11.85 -4.64
N VAL A 46 2.14 -11.42 -5.89
CA VAL A 46 2.13 -9.99 -6.27
C VAL A 46 1.06 -9.23 -5.51
N LEU A 47 -0.15 -9.79 -5.37
CA LEU A 47 -1.23 -9.14 -4.65
C LEU A 47 -0.92 -9.01 -3.15
N SER A 48 -0.38 -10.06 -2.52
CA SER A 48 0.00 -10.01 -1.09
C SER A 48 1.10 -8.97 -0.82
N MET A 49 2.06 -8.82 -1.73
CA MET A 49 3.08 -7.79 -1.64
C MET A 49 2.48 -6.40 -1.88
N ALA A 50 1.64 -6.24 -2.91
CA ALA A 50 1.00 -4.96 -3.23
C ALA A 50 0.22 -4.43 -2.04
N ILE A 51 -0.56 -5.28 -1.37
CA ILE A 51 -1.34 -4.85 -0.21
C ILE A 51 -0.43 -4.47 0.96
N ARG A 52 0.63 -5.24 1.24
CA ARG A 52 1.63 -4.89 2.26
C ARG A 52 2.38 -3.59 1.95
N PHE A 53 2.52 -3.21 0.68
CA PHE A 53 3.14 -1.95 0.30
C PHE A 53 2.23 -0.74 0.50
N ILE A 54 0.90 -0.88 0.51
CA ILE A 54 -0.03 0.23 0.75
C ILE A 54 0.27 0.98 2.06
N PRO A 55 0.39 0.34 3.24
CA PRO A 55 0.68 1.07 4.48
C PRO A 55 2.05 1.76 4.44
N VAL A 56 3.06 1.11 3.84
CA VAL A 56 4.41 1.68 3.70
C VAL A 56 4.38 2.93 2.83
N ILE A 57 3.70 2.89 1.67
CA ILE A 57 3.58 4.03 0.76
C ILE A 57 2.80 5.17 1.43
N SER A 58 1.73 4.86 2.17
CA SER A 58 0.94 5.84 2.92
C SER A 58 1.78 6.59 3.96
N GLU A 59 2.63 5.87 4.71
CA GLU A 59 3.55 6.48 5.67
C GLU A 59 4.54 7.43 4.97
N LYS A 60 5.13 6.99 3.84
CA LYS A 60 6.05 7.84 3.06
C LYS A 60 5.33 9.04 2.47
N PHE A 61 4.11 8.86 1.97
CA PHE A 61 3.27 9.94 1.44
C PHE A 61 3.03 11.00 2.51
N ASN A 62 2.61 10.59 3.72
CA ASN A 62 2.37 11.51 4.83
C ASN A 62 3.65 12.26 5.24
N ALA A 63 4.79 11.57 5.29
CA ALA A 63 6.07 12.21 5.57
C ALA A 63 6.48 13.24 4.50
N ILE A 64 6.23 12.97 3.22
CA ILE A 64 6.49 13.94 2.14
C ILE A 64 5.50 15.10 2.24
N CYS A 65 4.22 14.83 2.53
CA CYS A 65 3.21 15.86 2.73
C CYS A 65 3.64 16.84 3.83
N GLU A 66 4.04 16.32 5.00
CA GLU A 66 4.51 17.16 6.11
C GLU A 66 5.79 17.95 5.77
N ALA A 67 6.71 17.34 5.00
CA ALA A 67 7.91 18.04 4.53
C ALA A 67 7.61 19.15 3.52
N GLN A 68 6.63 18.94 2.62
CA GLN A 68 6.19 19.98 1.67
C GLN A 68 5.36 21.05 2.37
N ARG A 69 4.63 20.69 3.42
CA ARG A 69 3.91 21.61 4.30
C ARG A 69 4.82 22.59 4.99
N ALA A 70 5.91 22.09 5.56
CA ALA A 70 6.95 22.93 6.15
C ALA A 70 7.60 23.90 5.14
N ARG A 71 7.53 23.60 3.84
CA ARG A 71 8.04 24.44 2.74
C ARG A 71 6.98 25.37 2.14
N GLY A 72 5.72 25.31 2.61
CA GLY A 72 4.61 26.09 2.07
C GLY A 72 4.15 25.63 0.68
N LEU A 73 4.45 24.38 0.28
CA LEU A 73 4.17 23.81 -1.04
C LEU A 73 2.99 22.82 -1.03
N ASP A 74 2.16 22.80 0.02
CA ASP A 74 1.05 21.84 0.23
C ASP A 74 0.13 21.63 -0.97
N ILE A 75 -0.08 22.66 -1.77
CA ILE A 75 -1.05 22.68 -2.88
C ILE A 75 -0.42 22.22 -4.20
N ASN A 76 0.91 22.11 -4.26
CA ASN A 76 1.60 21.77 -5.49
C ASN A 76 1.68 20.24 -5.65
N ILE A 77 0.68 19.70 -6.34
CA ILE A 77 0.55 18.27 -6.67
C ILE A 77 1.84 17.74 -7.33
N ILE A 78 2.50 18.54 -8.16
CA ILE A 78 3.74 18.15 -8.85
C ILE A 78 4.89 17.99 -7.84
N ALA A 79 4.99 18.90 -6.86
CA ALA A 79 6.00 18.84 -5.80
C ALA A 79 5.82 17.64 -4.86
N LEU A 80 4.61 17.09 -4.76
CA LEU A 80 4.29 15.88 -4.00
C LEU A 80 4.47 14.59 -4.84
N ALA A 81 3.99 14.61 -6.09
CA ALA A 81 3.94 13.44 -6.96
C ALA A 81 5.32 13.02 -7.45
N ILE A 82 6.17 13.95 -7.90
CA ILE A 82 7.51 13.62 -8.41
C ILE A 82 8.34 12.84 -7.38
N PRO A 83 8.56 13.33 -6.14
CA PRO A 83 9.37 12.61 -5.16
C PRO A 83 8.74 11.28 -4.74
N LEU A 84 7.40 11.19 -4.73
CA LEU A 84 6.71 9.94 -4.43
C LEU A 84 6.98 8.89 -5.52
N ILE A 85 6.80 9.25 -6.79
CA ILE A 85 7.02 8.35 -7.93
C ILE A 85 8.46 7.84 -7.97
N ILE A 86 9.44 8.73 -7.82
CA ILE A 86 10.87 8.32 -7.82
C ILE A 86 11.17 7.33 -6.69
N ARG A 87 10.63 7.57 -5.47
CA ARG A 87 10.79 6.65 -4.34
C ARG A 87 10.12 5.32 -4.60
N THR A 88 8.90 5.32 -5.13
CA THR A 88 8.16 4.10 -5.43
C THR A 88 8.87 3.26 -6.49
N ILE A 89 9.40 3.88 -7.55
CA ILE A 89 10.18 3.18 -8.58
C ILE A 89 11.43 2.55 -7.98
N ARG A 90 12.17 3.28 -7.13
CA ARG A 90 13.36 2.73 -6.47
C ARG A 90 13.03 1.51 -5.60
N ILE A 91 11.96 1.59 -4.81
CA ILE A 91 11.49 0.47 -3.99
C ILE A 91 11.13 -0.72 -4.88
N ALA A 92 10.44 -0.50 -5.99
CA ALA A 92 10.11 -1.56 -6.93
C ALA A 92 11.37 -2.22 -7.51
N SER A 93 12.40 -1.45 -7.85
CA SER A 93 13.69 -1.97 -8.31
C SER A 93 14.41 -2.80 -7.25
N GLU A 94 14.48 -2.31 -6.01
CA GLU A 94 15.08 -3.04 -4.88
C GLU A 94 14.34 -4.37 -4.61
N VAL A 95 13.01 -4.37 -4.73
CA VAL A 95 12.19 -5.57 -4.55
C VAL A 95 12.41 -6.55 -5.71
N ALA A 96 12.46 -6.07 -6.95
CA ALA A 96 12.73 -6.91 -8.12
C ALA A 96 14.11 -7.59 -8.00
N GLU A 97 15.15 -6.81 -7.68
CA GLU A 97 16.50 -7.34 -7.48
C GLU A 97 16.55 -8.39 -6.34
N ALA A 98 15.80 -8.17 -5.26
CA ALA A 98 15.68 -9.14 -4.17
C ALA A 98 14.90 -10.42 -4.57
N LEU A 99 13.94 -10.32 -5.49
CA LEU A 99 13.21 -11.47 -6.02
C LEU A 99 14.10 -12.29 -6.98
N ASP A 100 14.87 -11.62 -7.83
CA ASP A 100 15.84 -12.27 -8.72
C ASP A 100 16.93 -13.00 -7.93
N ALA A 101 17.45 -12.38 -6.88
CA ALA A 101 18.41 -13.02 -5.97
C ALA A 101 17.85 -14.26 -5.25
N ARG A 102 16.52 -14.37 -5.12
CA ARG A 102 15.82 -15.52 -4.55
C ARG A 102 15.37 -16.54 -5.62
N SER A 103 15.79 -16.38 -6.88
CA SER A 103 15.47 -17.26 -8.01
C SER A 103 13.98 -17.31 -8.36
N TYR A 104 13.22 -16.24 -8.12
CA TYR A 104 11.77 -16.22 -8.41
C TYR A 104 11.44 -16.21 -9.93
N ASP A 105 12.43 -15.91 -10.79
CA ASP A 105 12.34 -15.95 -12.26
C ASP A 105 12.44 -17.38 -12.86
N SER A 106 12.80 -18.39 -12.06
CA SER A 106 13.03 -19.76 -12.55
C SER A 106 11.77 -20.48 -13.07
N ASP A 107 10.57 -19.93 -12.80
CA ASP A 107 9.27 -20.56 -13.09
C ASP A 107 8.67 -20.08 -14.43
N ASP A 108 9.50 -19.54 -15.33
CA ASP A 108 9.10 -18.98 -16.63
C ASP A 108 9.86 -19.60 -17.82
N LYS A 109 10.38 -20.83 -17.68
CA LYS A 109 11.04 -21.55 -18.80
C LYS A 109 10.48 -22.93 -19.15
N THR A 110 9.30 -23.27 -18.67
CA THR A 110 8.58 -24.45 -19.17
C THR A 110 7.10 -24.13 -19.28
N LEU A 111 6.69 -23.70 -20.49
CA LEU A 111 5.56 -24.22 -21.27
C LEU A 111 5.46 -23.45 -22.59
#